data_AF-A0A3L6JMJ5-F1
#
_entry.id   AF-A0A3L6JMJ5-F1
#
_cell.length_a   1.000
_cell.length_b   1.000
_cell.length_c   1.000
_cell.angle_alpha   90.00
_cell.angle_beta   90.00
_cell.angle_gamma   90.00
#
_symmetry.space_group_name_H-M   'P 1'
#
loop_
_entity.id
_entity.type
_entity.pdbx_description
1 polymer ?
#
loop_
_entity_poly.entity_id
_entity_poly.type
_entity_poly.pdbx_seq_one_letter_code
_entity_poly.pdbx_strand_id
1 'polypeptide(L)'
;MSLPEKRTEIPAASAGGSRVPKEPSKEQDIIGVLRSTQHHTCQYPSGITVGVRLQAIPGTGGVHLAVVFVLDMRSCRSGKSDLGLKAEVLDAVTRPLARILTDVGLDGLVRKRAIATPWGRVRLELLRSLNEKGSSMMHETRTVYVVAEGVRPLNDLGWLTDQKRIVRPEEFSFACQSDMRSIVPDVRRGIAGDKWSGLQNAVERGWYGVLSSVFSVAGALTCIELAITGSGGLLLPLLLTAAGGIAGAFLLAVSRKQLRLFESKVKHERSHVSALGDWSRISKAVSENEQALRLVGDLHFTVTPLMAAAGEALESGNTDHAVSLACSVLDECVRFAPAEEPDESTPIRTSDMGLGRFLCLLRHLGSDANEEMLALMYVGLTAHLSNPMTFGEAVSHIGLLNNSLYDIGVLRFDVKNAIDDLMNIRAMSETAERLGEMLTQPEEEETATPVPVLATRDDAVHTIEGIPSTALRGHEATSDFFESIRRNSRPGEPDLTSATRTLTSSEHDMSSDAETSDNPDGFEPPKRAADIVSARIAGMSGRPSESSAGPVPEREVSVSDPKEAERMWGLDDAEE
;
A
#
# COMPACT_ATOMS: atom_id res chain seq x y z
N MET A 1 -29.80 -57.79 -36.11
CA MET A 1 -30.05 -56.67 -35.18
C MET A 1 -29.35 -55.47 -35.75
N SER A 2 -30.10 -54.68 -36.51
CA SER A 2 -29.62 -53.61 -37.38
C SER A 2 -30.60 -52.46 -37.24
N LEU A 3 -30.07 -51.29 -36.90
CA LEU A 3 -30.81 -50.02 -36.88
C LEU A 3 -31.41 -49.75 -38.27
N PRO A 4 -32.39 -48.84 -38.33
CA PRO A 4 -32.21 -47.78 -39.29
C PRO A 4 -32.39 -46.39 -38.71
N GLU A 5 -31.51 -45.54 -39.21
CA GLU A 5 -31.46 -44.10 -39.10
C GLU A 5 -32.79 -43.45 -39.49
N LYS A 6 -33.16 -42.41 -38.74
CA LYS A 6 -34.21 -41.47 -39.13
C LYS A 6 -33.54 -40.16 -39.54
N ARG A 7 -33.48 -39.91 -40.85
CA ARG A 7 -33.30 -38.58 -41.44
C ARG A 7 -34.68 -38.06 -41.86
N THR A 8 -34.99 -36.83 -41.46
CA THR A 8 -35.96 -35.87 -42.02
C THR A 8 -36.08 -34.77 -40.96
N GLU A 9 -36.18 -33.46 -41.18
CA GLU A 9 -36.13 -32.55 -42.33
C GLU A 9 -36.09 -31.15 -41.66
N ILE A 10 -35.39 -30.19 -42.27
CA ILE A 10 -35.40 -28.74 -41.94
C ILE A 10 -36.60 -28.11 -42.71
N PRO A 11 -37.11 -26.84 -42.51
CA PRO A 11 -36.94 -25.75 -41.51
C PRO A 11 -38.29 -25.15 -41.00
N ALA A 12 -38.25 -24.18 -40.08
CA ALA A 12 -38.99 -22.91 -40.25
C ALA A 12 -38.55 -21.86 -39.21
N ALA A 13 -38.06 -20.73 -39.72
CA ALA A 13 -37.84 -19.52 -38.95
C ALA A 13 -39.18 -18.92 -38.49
N SER A 14 -39.27 -18.58 -37.21
CA SER A 14 -40.29 -17.67 -36.67
C SER A 14 -39.60 -16.73 -35.71
N ALA A 15 -39.47 -15.48 -36.15
CA ALA A 15 -38.99 -14.35 -35.38
C ALA A 15 -39.84 -14.11 -34.13
N GLY A 16 -39.24 -13.44 -33.14
CA GLY A 16 -39.97 -12.86 -32.01
C GLY A 16 -39.56 -13.38 -30.64
N GLY A 17 -38.27 -13.30 -30.31
CA GLY A 17 -37.77 -13.50 -28.95
C GLY A 17 -37.11 -12.22 -28.47
N SER A 18 -37.84 -11.47 -27.65
CA SER A 18 -37.43 -10.25 -26.96
C SER A 18 -35.94 -10.20 -26.64
N ARG A 19 -35.25 -9.16 -27.14
CA ARG A 19 -33.95 -8.76 -26.61
C ARG A 19 -34.17 -8.39 -25.15
N VAL A 20 -33.94 -9.37 -24.26
CA VAL A 20 -33.64 -9.06 -22.87
C VAL A 20 -32.49 -8.05 -22.92
N PRO A 21 -32.66 -6.83 -22.38
CA PRO A 21 -31.52 -5.94 -22.23
C PRO A 21 -30.53 -6.72 -21.39
N LYS A 22 -29.34 -7.00 -21.93
CA LYS A 22 -28.20 -7.35 -21.07
C LYS A 22 -28.10 -6.18 -20.11
N GLU A 23 -28.47 -6.43 -18.84
CA GLU A 23 -28.13 -5.54 -17.74
C GLU A 23 -26.65 -5.18 -17.88
N PRO A 24 -26.27 -3.91 -17.68
CA PRO A 24 -24.85 -3.56 -17.65
C PRO A 24 -24.19 -4.50 -16.64
N SER A 25 -23.14 -5.19 -17.09
CA SER A 25 -22.37 -6.11 -16.27
C SER A 25 -22.06 -5.44 -14.94
N LYS A 26 -22.56 -5.99 -13.83
CA LYS A 26 -22.14 -5.59 -12.49
C LYS A 26 -20.63 -5.73 -12.44
N GLU A 27 -19.91 -4.61 -12.48
CA GLU A 27 -18.53 -4.56 -12.01
C GLU A 27 -18.52 -5.27 -10.65
N GLN A 28 -17.68 -6.29 -10.51
CA GLN A 28 -17.62 -7.02 -9.25
C GLN A 28 -17.11 -6.05 -8.18
N ASP A 29 -17.98 -5.77 -7.20
CA ASP A 29 -17.63 -5.03 -6.01
C ASP A 29 -16.56 -5.82 -5.23
N ILE A 30 -15.32 -5.28 -5.21
CA ILE A 30 -14.17 -5.86 -4.50
C ILE A 30 -14.50 -6.11 -3.03
N ILE A 31 -15.24 -5.19 -2.40
CA ILE A 31 -15.68 -5.33 -1.01
C ILE A 31 -16.63 -6.52 -0.89
N GLY A 32 -17.58 -6.67 -1.81
CA GLY A 32 -18.47 -7.82 -1.90
C GLY A 32 -17.72 -9.15 -2.02
N VAL A 33 -16.69 -9.21 -2.87
CA VAL A 33 -15.84 -10.41 -3.02
C VAL A 33 -15.09 -10.72 -1.73
N LEU A 34 -14.42 -9.74 -1.12
CA LEU A 34 -13.68 -9.92 0.14
C LEU A 34 -14.60 -10.35 1.29
N ARG A 35 -15.81 -9.77 1.38
CA ARG A 35 -16.82 -10.18 2.37
C ARG A 35 -17.32 -11.60 2.13
N SER A 36 -17.50 -12.01 0.86
CA SER A 36 -17.89 -13.39 0.51
C SER A 36 -16.86 -14.43 0.96
N THR A 37 -15.58 -14.04 1.00
CA THR A 37 -14.47 -14.85 1.51
C THR A 37 -14.21 -14.66 3.01
N GLN A 38 -15.16 -14.04 3.74
CA GLN A 38 -15.13 -13.82 5.19
C GLN A 38 -14.08 -12.81 5.68
N HIS A 39 -13.67 -11.85 4.85
CA HIS A 39 -12.84 -10.74 5.31
C HIS A 39 -13.68 -9.63 5.94
N HIS A 40 -13.14 -9.02 6.97
CA HIS A 40 -13.54 -7.71 7.47
C HIS A 40 -12.89 -6.65 6.58
N THR A 41 -13.68 -5.75 6.01
CA THR A 41 -13.22 -4.86 4.94
C THR A 41 -13.31 -3.40 5.33
N CYS A 42 -12.32 -2.60 4.95
CA CYS A 42 -12.35 -1.15 4.97
C CYS A 42 -11.79 -0.63 3.63
N GLN A 43 -12.25 0.54 3.19
CA GLN A 43 -11.72 1.20 2.00
C GLN A 43 -11.04 2.49 2.42
N TYR A 44 -9.79 2.66 2.03
CA TYR A 44 -9.03 3.88 2.30
C TYR A 44 -9.37 4.98 1.29
N PRO A 45 -9.16 6.27 1.66
CA PRO A 45 -9.37 7.40 0.74
C PRO A 45 -8.58 7.31 -0.57
N SER A 46 -7.44 6.62 -0.54
CA SER A 46 -6.56 6.33 -1.67
C SER A 46 -7.17 5.43 -2.75
N GLY A 47 -8.32 4.81 -2.46
CA GLY A 47 -8.96 3.80 -3.31
C GLY A 47 -8.50 2.38 -3.03
N ILE A 48 -7.55 2.18 -2.10
CA ILE A 48 -7.09 0.85 -1.68
C ILE A 48 -8.11 0.22 -0.73
N THR A 49 -8.53 -1.00 -1.04
CA THR A 49 -9.40 -1.79 -0.15
C THR A 49 -8.56 -2.73 0.69
N VAL A 50 -8.74 -2.71 2.01
CA VAL A 50 -8.12 -3.65 2.93
C VAL A 50 -9.14 -4.67 3.41
N GLY A 51 -8.75 -5.95 3.43
CA GLY A 51 -9.52 -7.07 3.92
C GLY A 51 -8.71 -7.85 4.96
N VAL A 52 -9.27 -8.11 6.12
CA VAL A 52 -8.63 -8.92 7.17
C VAL A 52 -9.48 -10.14 7.47
N ARG A 53 -8.87 -11.33 7.40
CA ARG A 53 -9.51 -12.59 7.76
C ARG A 53 -8.76 -13.30 8.87
N LEU A 54 -9.53 -13.80 9.83
CA LEU A 54 -9.05 -14.60 10.95
C LEU A 54 -9.37 -16.07 10.68
N GLN A 55 -8.35 -16.92 10.58
CA GLN A 55 -8.53 -18.35 10.36
C GLN A 55 -7.75 -19.16 11.38
N ALA A 56 -8.42 -20.07 12.09
CA ALA A 56 -7.73 -20.97 13.01
C ALA A 56 -6.81 -21.92 12.24
N ILE A 57 -5.62 -22.19 12.78
CA ILE A 57 -4.67 -23.13 12.20
C ILE A 57 -4.79 -24.46 12.96
N PRO A 58 -5.30 -25.53 12.31
CA PRO A 58 -5.53 -26.80 13.00
C PRO A 58 -4.25 -27.39 13.59
N GLY A 59 -4.31 -27.78 14.87
CA GLY A 59 -3.23 -28.49 15.57
C GLY A 59 -2.08 -27.63 16.09
N THR A 60 -2.10 -26.30 15.91
CA THR A 60 -0.99 -25.43 16.33
C THR A 60 -1.32 -24.48 17.49
N GLY A 61 -2.61 -24.32 17.82
CA GLY A 61 -3.06 -23.30 18.78
C GLY A 61 -2.89 -21.86 18.29
N GLY A 62 -2.59 -21.69 17.00
CA GLY A 62 -2.39 -20.40 16.35
C GLY A 62 -3.60 -19.97 15.50
N VAL A 63 -3.65 -18.67 15.22
CA VAL A 63 -4.59 -18.05 14.28
C VAL A 63 -3.77 -17.42 13.17
N HIS A 64 -4.12 -17.76 11.93
CA HIS A 64 -3.65 -17.09 10.74
C HIS A 64 -4.46 -15.82 10.54
N LEU A 65 -3.75 -14.71 10.46
CA LEU A 65 -4.28 -13.39 10.15
C LEU A 65 -3.89 -13.06 8.72
N ALA A 66 -4.83 -13.28 7.79
CA ALA A 66 -4.65 -12.96 6.39
C ALA A 66 -5.06 -11.50 6.16
N VAL A 67 -4.07 -10.64 5.94
CA VAL A 67 -4.28 -9.23 5.56
C VAL A 67 -4.11 -9.13 4.05
N VAL A 68 -5.18 -8.72 3.38
CA VAL A 68 -5.25 -8.56 1.93
C VAL A 68 -5.44 -7.09 1.61
N PHE A 69 -4.56 -6.54 0.80
CA PHE A 69 -4.75 -5.23 0.19
C PHE A 69 -5.14 -5.42 -1.27
N VAL A 70 -6.13 -4.68 -1.73
CA VAL A 70 -6.56 -4.69 -3.12
C VAL A 70 -6.42 -3.27 -3.65
N LEU A 71 -5.48 -3.12 -4.57
CA LEU A 71 -5.28 -1.91 -5.35
C LEU A 71 -6.16 -2.03 -6.60
N ASP A 72 -7.30 -1.35 -6.60
CA ASP A 72 -8.13 -1.24 -7.80
C ASP A 72 -7.61 -0.08 -8.65
N MET A 73 -6.92 -0.39 -9.75
CA MET A 73 -6.35 0.62 -10.65
C MET A 73 -7.42 1.48 -11.32
N ARG A 74 -8.68 1.05 -11.35
CA ARG A 74 -9.80 1.81 -11.93
C ARG A 74 -10.24 2.94 -11.01
N SER A 75 -10.13 2.73 -9.70
CA SER A 75 -10.50 3.70 -8.67
C SER A 75 -9.29 4.25 -7.92
N CYS A 76 -8.07 3.87 -8.31
CA CYS A 76 -6.86 4.29 -7.64
C CYS A 76 -6.66 5.80 -7.83
N ARG A 77 -6.45 6.49 -6.70
CA ARG A 77 -6.29 7.94 -6.63
C ARG A 77 -4.83 8.26 -6.29
N SER A 78 -3.91 7.74 -7.09
CA SER A 78 -2.48 8.05 -6.98
C SER A 78 -2.05 9.07 -8.04
N GLY A 79 -0.88 9.66 -7.82
CA GLY A 79 -0.17 10.39 -8.86
C GLY A 79 0.20 9.49 -10.05
N LYS A 80 0.51 10.10 -11.19
CA LYS A 80 0.90 9.38 -12.43
C LYS A 80 2.30 8.77 -12.36
N SER A 81 3.19 9.32 -11.54
CA SER A 81 4.56 8.80 -11.44
C SER A 81 4.62 7.48 -10.69
N ASP A 82 5.62 6.65 -11.00
CA ASP A 82 5.90 5.41 -10.27
C ASP A 82 6.17 5.68 -8.78
N LEU A 83 6.87 6.78 -8.46
CA LEU A 83 7.12 7.18 -7.08
C LEU A 83 5.85 7.64 -6.37
N GLY A 84 4.96 8.36 -7.05
CA GLY A 84 3.68 8.79 -6.48
C GLY A 84 2.78 7.61 -6.15
N LEU A 85 2.71 6.62 -7.05
CA LEU A 85 2.01 5.35 -6.77
C LEU A 85 2.66 4.59 -5.61
N LYS A 86 4.00 4.52 -5.57
CA LYS A 86 4.74 3.89 -4.48
C LYS A 86 4.46 4.57 -3.15
N ALA A 87 4.51 5.90 -3.07
CA ALA A 87 4.27 6.64 -1.84
C ALA A 87 2.88 6.34 -1.27
N GLU A 88 1.84 6.43 -2.11
CA GLU A 88 0.45 6.21 -1.71
C GLU A 88 0.19 4.75 -1.28
N VAL A 89 0.69 3.79 -2.08
CA VAL A 89 0.48 2.36 -1.81
C VAL A 89 1.30 1.91 -0.61
N LEU A 90 2.57 2.29 -0.52
CA LEU A 90 3.45 1.89 0.57
C LEU A 90 3.01 2.45 1.91
N ASP A 91 2.47 3.68 1.98
CA ASP A 91 1.88 4.18 3.23
C ASP A 91 0.76 3.26 3.72
N ALA A 92 -0.12 2.80 2.82
CA ALA A 92 -1.23 1.91 3.16
C ALA A 92 -0.78 0.49 3.53
N VAL A 93 0.11 -0.14 2.76
CA VAL A 93 0.48 -1.55 2.96
C VAL A 93 1.52 -1.76 4.07
N THR A 94 2.26 -0.72 4.44
CA THR A 94 3.26 -0.78 5.52
C THR A 94 2.68 -0.45 6.90
N ARG A 95 1.40 -0.07 7.00
CA ARG A 95 0.77 0.28 8.27
C ARG A 95 0.98 -0.79 9.35
N PRO A 96 1.21 -0.38 10.61
CA PRO A 96 1.27 -1.31 11.72
C PRO A 96 -0.02 -2.12 11.82
N LEU A 97 0.09 -3.42 12.10
CA LEU A 97 -1.06 -4.31 12.15
C LEU A 97 -2.14 -3.83 13.12
N ALA A 98 -1.76 -3.25 14.26
CA ALA A 98 -2.70 -2.68 15.22
C ALA A 98 -3.63 -1.64 14.58
N ARG A 99 -3.10 -0.75 13.72
CA ARG A 99 -3.91 0.24 13.00
C ARG A 99 -4.80 -0.41 11.95
N ILE A 100 -4.28 -1.37 11.19
CA ILE A 100 -5.06 -2.12 10.18
C ILE A 100 -6.26 -2.80 10.83
N LEU A 101 -6.07 -3.41 12.01
CA LEU A 101 -7.15 -4.05 12.75
C LEU A 101 -8.19 -3.04 13.25
N THR A 102 -7.76 -1.86 13.69
CA THR A 102 -8.67 -0.74 14.00
C THR A 102 -9.50 -0.33 12.80
N ASP A 103 -8.85 -0.15 11.65
CA ASP A 103 -9.51 0.34 10.43
C ASP A 103 -10.61 -0.62 9.95
N VAL A 104 -10.48 -1.94 10.20
CA VAL A 104 -11.50 -2.95 9.85
C VAL A 104 -12.48 -3.29 10.98
N GLY A 105 -12.42 -2.59 12.12
CA GLY A 105 -13.31 -2.80 13.27
C GLY A 105 -13.00 -4.06 14.10
N LEU A 106 -11.75 -4.50 14.10
CA LEU A 106 -11.20 -5.61 14.89
C LEU A 106 -10.30 -5.12 16.04
N ASP A 107 -10.66 -3.96 16.60
CA ASP A 107 -9.98 -3.32 17.70
C ASP A 107 -9.80 -4.20 18.93
N GLY A 108 -8.68 -3.99 19.63
CA GLY A 108 -8.43 -4.63 20.93
C GLY A 108 -8.24 -6.15 20.88
N LEU A 109 -8.26 -6.78 19.70
CA LEU A 109 -8.02 -8.22 19.56
C LEU A 109 -6.55 -8.58 19.74
N VAL A 110 -5.63 -7.70 19.34
CA VAL A 110 -4.19 -7.95 19.53
C VAL A 110 -3.78 -7.53 20.93
N ARG A 111 -3.26 -8.49 21.69
CA ARG A 111 -2.70 -8.28 23.02
C ARG A 111 -1.27 -8.80 23.09
N LYS A 112 -0.36 -7.96 23.54
CA LYS A 112 0.98 -8.39 23.94
C LYS A 112 0.92 -8.98 25.34
N ARG A 113 1.21 -10.27 25.49
CA ARG A 113 1.33 -10.94 26.78
C ARG A 113 2.80 -11.16 27.09
N ALA A 114 3.25 -10.64 28.22
CA ALA A 114 4.59 -10.90 28.73
C ALA A 114 4.57 -12.11 29.66
N ILE A 115 5.44 -13.08 29.40
CA ILE A 115 5.71 -14.21 30.30
C ILE A 115 7.00 -13.89 31.04
N ALA A 116 6.94 -13.87 32.36
CA ALA A 116 8.11 -13.65 33.20
C ALA A 116 8.95 -14.92 33.26
N THR A 117 10.23 -14.77 32.95
CA THR A 117 11.27 -15.79 33.11
C THR A 117 12.39 -15.22 33.98
N PRO A 118 13.23 -16.05 34.60
CA PRO A 118 14.41 -15.57 35.34
C PRO A 118 15.40 -14.76 34.49
N TRP A 119 15.29 -14.86 33.17
CA TRP A 119 16.19 -14.25 32.19
C TRP A 119 15.61 -12.98 31.55
N GLY A 120 14.39 -12.59 31.93
CA GLY A 120 13.67 -11.47 31.36
C GLY A 120 12.23 -11.79 30.99
N ARG A 121 11.59 -10.87 30.25
CA ARG A 121 10.19 -11.00 29.83
C ARG A 121 10.12 -11.43 28.36
N VAL A 122 9.54 -12.59 28.10
CA VAL A 122 9.21 -13.01 26.72
C VAL A 122 7.88 -12.40 26.34
N ARG A 123 7.85 -11.60 25.27
CA ARG A 123 6.63 -10.96 24.77
C ARG A 123 6.03 -11.81 23.65
N LEU A 124 4.81 -12.27 23.86
CA LEU A 124 4.03 -12.99 22.85
C LEU A 124 2.91 -12.09 22.33
N GLU A 125 2.79 -12.00 21.02
CA GLU A 125 1.65 -11.36 20.36
C GLU A 125 0.54 -12.40 20.22
N LEU A 126 -0.53 -12.17 20.99
CA LEU A 126 -1.67 -13.06 21.06
C LEU A 126 -2.91 -12.36 20.54
N LEU A 127 -3.72 -13.09 19.80
CA LEU A 127 -5.05 -12.68 19.40
C LEU A 127 -6.05 -13.16 20.43
N ARG A 128 -6.79 -12.24 21.06
CA ARG A 128 -7.89 -12.54 21.98
C ARG A 128 -9.06 -13.07 21.16
N SER A 129 -9.72 -14.11 21.66
CA SER A 129 -11.01 -14.55 21.12
C SER A 129 -12.04 -13.44 21.29
N LEU A 130 -12.93 -13.28 20.31
CA LEU A 130 -14.09 -12.37 20.37
C LEU A 130 -14.97 -12.62 21.61
N ASN A 131 -15.00 -13.87 22.10
CA ASN A 131 -15.75 -14.26 23.30
C ASN A 131 -14.94 -14.08 24.59
N GLU A 132 -13.79 -13.41 24.53
CA GLU A 132 -12.88 -13.08 25.64
C GLU A 132 -12.25 -14.25 26.42
N LYS A 133 -12.68 -15.50 26.16
CA LYS A 133 -12.33 -16.71 26.92
C LYS A 133 -11.01 -17.38 26.53
N GLY A 134 -10.30 -16.86 25.52
CA GLY A 134 -9.09 -17.50 25.00
C GLY A 134 -8.15 -16.53 24.30
N SER A 135 -6.90 -16.94 24.15
CA SER A 135 -5.87 -16.21 23.42
C SER A 135 -5.05 -17.19 22.60
N SER A 136 -4.82 -16.88 21.33
CA SER A 136 -4.08 -17.73 20.39
C SER A 136 -2.89 -16.97 19.83
N MET A 137 -1.80 -17.66 19.49
CA MET A 137 -0.65 -17.02 18.85
C MET A 137 -1.03 -16.58 17.43
N MET A 138 -0.64 -15.36 17.06
CA MET A 138 -0.98 -14.78 15.77
C MET A 138 0.15 -15.01 14.75
N HIS A 139 -0.25 -15.36 13.52
CA HIS A 139 0.63 -15.51 12.37
C HIS A 139 0.10 -14.66 11.22
N GLU A 140 0.80 -13.57 10.90
CA GLU A 140 0.35 -12.56 9.91
C GLU A 140 0.93 -12.83 8.52
N THR A 141 0.08 -12.82 7.50
CA THR A 141 0.50 -12.74 6.10
C THR A 141 -0.11 -11.50 5.45
N ARG A 142 0.71 -10.71 4.74
CA ARG A 142 0.25 -9.58 3.93
C ARG A 142 0.30 -9.95 2.45
N THR A 143 -0.80 -9.79 1.76
CA THR A 143 -0.91 -10.06 0.32
C THR A 143 -1.49 -8.86 -0.38
N VAL A 144 -0.96 -8.51 -1.54
CA VAL A 144 -1.46 -7.40 -2.36
C VAL A 144 -1.98 -7.94 -3.69
N TYR A 145 -3.22 -7.60 -4.03
CA TYR A 145 -3.80 -7.82 -5.36
C TYR A 145 -3.88 -6.49 -6.10
N VAL A 146 -3.62 -6.55 -7.40
CA VAL A 146 -3.82 -5.42 -8.30
C VAL A 146 -4.92 -5.80 -9.27
N VAL A 147 -6.00 -5.04 -9.26
CA VAL A 147 -7.14 -5.22 -10.17
C VAL A 147 -7.02 -4.18 -11.27
N ALA A 148 -6.93 -4.62 -12.53
CA ALA A 148 -6.80 -3.75 -13.70
C ALA A 148 -7.72 -4.19 -14.84
N GLU A 149 -8.33 -3.24 -15.54
CA GLU A 149 -9.13 -3.51 -16.74
C GLU A 149 -8.24 -3.70 -17.97
N GLY A 150 -8.37 -4.84 -18.65
CA GLY A 150 -7.73 -5.07 -19.95
C GLY A 150 -6.27 -5.55 -19.90
N VAL A 151 -5.35 -4.72 -20.42
CA VAL A 151 -3.91 -5.00 -20.56
C VAL A 151 -3.22 -4.77 -19.21
N ARG A 152 -2.19 -5.57 -18.90
CA ARG A 152 -1.39 -5.40 -17.67
C ARG A 152 -0.95 -3.92 -17.53
N PRO A 153 -0.97 -3.35 -16.32
CA PRO A 153 -0.55 -1.96 -16.10
C PRO A 153 0.84 -1.73 -16.72
N LEU A 154 1.01 -0.56 -17.35
CA LEU A 154 2.26 -0.16 -18.02
C LEU A 154 3.44 -0.07 -17.04
N ASN A 155 3.15 0.17 -15.76
CA ASN A 155 4.15 0.29 -14.69
C ASN A 155 4.55 -1.10 -14.17
N ASP A 156 5.85 -1.30 -13.91
CA ASP A 156 6.34 -2.53 -13.28
C ASP A 156 5.86 -2.60 -11.82
N LEU A 157 4.86 -3.43 -11.54
CA LEU A 157 4.35 -3.67 -10.18
C LEU A 157 5.00 -4.89 -9.50
N GLY A 158 6.11 -5.40 -10.06
CA GLY A 158 6.87 -6.51 -9.49
C GLY A 158 7.46 -6.21 -8.11
N TRP A 159 7.63 -4.92 -7.79
CA TRP A 159 8.03 -4.46 -6.46
C TRP A 159 6.93 -4.62 -5.40
N LEU A 160 5.65 -4.67 -5.82
CA LEU A 160 4.49 -4.72 -4.93
C LEU A 160 3.95 -6.14 -4.75
N THR A 161 3.82 -6.90 -5.84
CA THR A 161 3.17 -8.21 -5.82
C THR A 161 3.67 -9.14 -6.92
N ASP A 162 3.24 -10.39 -6.88
CA ASP A 162 3.44 -11.37 -7.93
C ASP A 162 2.61 -11.07 -9.18
N GLN A 163 3.16 -11.36 -10.36
CA GLN A 163 2.44 -11.23 -11.62
C GLN A 163 1.13 -12.05 -11.66
N LYS A 164 1.03 -13.11 -10.85
CA LYS A 164 -0.19 -13.93 -10.71
C LYS A 164 -1.31 -13.24 -9.95
N ARG A 165 -1.01 -12.18 -9.19
CA ARG A 165 -1.95 -11.39 -8.38
C ARG A 165 -2.30 -10.05 -9.04
N ILE A 166 -1.80 -9.82 -10.24
CA ILE A 166 -2.28 -8.77 -11.16
C ILE A 166 -3.36 -9.41 -12.01
N VAL A 167 -4.61 -9.13 -11.66
CA VAL A 167 -5.78 -9.86 -12.14
C VAL A 167 -6.81 -8.93 -12.74
N ARG A 168 -7.64 -9.49 -13.62
CA ARG A 168 -8.84 -8.78 -14.08
C ARG A 168 -9.91 -8.79 -12.99
N PRO A 169 -10.86 -7.84 -13.01
CA PRO A 169 -11.94 -7.79 -12.02
C PRO A 169 -12.68 -9.12 -11.86
N GLU A 170 -12.92 -9.86 -12.95
CA GLU A 170 -13.65 -11.13 -12.94
C GLU A 170 -12.83 -12.29 -12.34
N GLU A 171 -11.50 -12.20 -12.41
CA GLU A 171 -10.55 -13.22 -11.95
C GLU A 171 -10.20 -13.06 -10.47
N PHE A 172 -10.41 -11.87 -9.91
CA PHE A 172 -10.04 -11.53 -8.53
C PHE A 172 -10.62 -12.50 -7.50
N SER A 173 -11.91 -12.84 -7.63
CA SER A 173 -12.57 -13.78 -6.71
C SER A 173 -11.93 -15.17 -6.72
N PHE A 174 -11.53 -15.67 -7.89
CA PHE A 174 -10.88 -16.96 -8.05
C PHE A 174 -9.45 -16.93 -7.53
N ALA A 175 -8.68 -15.88 -7.85
CA ALA A 175 -7.31 -15.71 -7.37
C ALA A 175 -7.25 -15.64 -5.84
N CYS A 176 -8.12 -14.83 -5.23
CA CYS A 176 -8.24 -14.73 -3.78
C CYS A 176 -8.58 -16.08 -3.14
N GLN A 177 -9.58 -16.80 -3.66
CA GLN A 177 -9.94 -18.12 -3.13
C GLN A 177 -8.84 -19.16 -3.30
N SER A 178 -8.12 -19.14 -4.42
CA SER A 178 -7.00 -20.04 -4.69
C SER A 178 -5.87 -19.82 -3.69
N ASP A 179 -5.45 -18.58 -3.49
CA ASP A 179 -4.41 -18.21 -2.53
C ASP A 179 -4.82 -18.55 -1.10
N MET A 180 -6.08 -18.32 -0.71
CA MET A 180 -6.55 -18.72 0.61
C MET A 180 -6.44 -20.24 0.86
N ARG A 181 -6.63 -21.06 -0.18
CA ARG A 181 -6.52 -22.52 -0.06
C ARG A 181 -5.07 -22.99 0.01
N SER A 182 -4.14 -22.32 -0.67
CA SER A 182 -2.72 -22.69 -0.71
C SER A 182 -1.95 -22.18 0.51
N ILE A 183 -2.20 -20.95 0.96
CA ILE A 183 -1.42 -20.30 2.02
C ILE A 183 -1.60 -20.99 3.38
N VAL A 184 -2.81 -21.41 3.75
CA VAL A 184 -3.09 -21.97 5.08
C VAL A 184 -2.29 -23.26 5.38
N PRO A 185 -2.23 -24.26 4.47
CA PRO A 185 -1.33 -25.39 4.61
C PRO A 185 0.14 -25.01 4.75
N ASP A 186 0.59 -23.99 4.03
CA ASP A 186 1.99 -23.54 4.06
C ASP A 186 2.33 -22.87 5.39
N VAL A 187 1.45 -21.99 5.87
CA VAL A 187 1.54 -21.40 7.21
C VAL A 187 1.58 -22.49 8.28
N ARG A 188 0.73 -23.52 8.16
CA ARG A 188 0.72 -24.66 9.09
C ARG A 188 2.05 -25.42 9.08
N ARG A 189 2.62 -25.69 7.91
CA ARG A 189 3.91 -26.37 7.77
C ARG A 189 5.07 -25.57 8.39
N GLY A 190 4.99 -24.25 8.34
CA GLY A 190 5.97 -23.36 8.95
C GLY A 190 5.95 -23.30 10.48
N ILE A 191 4.92 -23.83 11.15
CA ILE A 191 4.75 -23.70 12.61
C ILE A 191 5.31 -24.92 13.34
N ALA A 192 6.28 -24.68 14.21
CA ALA A 192 6.89 -25.69 15.08
C ALA A 192 5.99 -25.95 16.30
N GLY A 193 5.33 -27.12 16.35
CA GLY A 193 4.46 -27.50 17.47
C GLY A 193 5.21 -27.69 18.81
N ASP A 194 6.47 -28.10 18.75
CA ASP A 194 7.32 -28.38 19.91
C ASP A 194 7.88 -27.11 20.61
N LYS A 195 7.64 -25.92 20.07
CA LYS A 195 8.08 -24.66 20.70
C LYS A 195 7.45 -24.45 22.08
N TRP A 196 6.20 -24.88 22.25
CA TRP A 196 5.45 -24.65 23.48
C TRP A 196 5.99 -25.48 24.65
N SER A 197 6.35 -26.73 24.40
CA SER A 197 7.02 -27.57 25.39
C SER A 197 8.42 -27.04 25.72
N GLY A 198 9.13 -26.47 24.73
CA GLY A 198 10.39 -25.74 24.95
C GLY A 198 10.23 -24.56 25.91
N LEU A 199 9.22 -23.71 25.69
CA LEU A 199 8.92 -22.56 26.56
C LEU A 199 8.51 -23.00 27.97
N GLN A 200 7.64 -24.00 28.08
CA GLN A 200 7.19 -24.52 29.38
C GLN A 200 8.39 -25.06 30.18
N ASN A 201 9.22 -25.90 29.56
CA ASN A 201 10.44 -26.41 30.20
C ASN A 201 11.41 -25.29 30.59
N ALA A 202 11.52 -24.24 29.76
CA ALA A 202 12.37 -23.09 30.07
C ALA A 202 11.88 -22.34 31.31
N VAL A 203 10.57 -22.10 31.42
CA VAL A 203 9.95 -21.40 32.55
C VAL A 203 10.06 -22.23 33.83
N GLU A 204 9.66 -23.51 33.80
CA GLU A 204 9.69 -24.39 34.97
C GLU A 204 11.11 -24.56 35.50
N ARG A 205 12.06 -24.97 34.64
CA ARG A 205 13.46 -25.15 35.04
C ARG A 205 14.10 -23.84 35.48
N GLY A 206 13.69 -22.72 34.88
CA GLY A 206 14.14 -21.40 35.28
C GLY A 206 13.76 -21.11 36.73
N TRP A 207 12.48 -21.24 37.08
CA TRP A 207 12.00 -20.95 38.44
C TRP A 207 12.52 -21.95 39.47
N TYR A 208 12.64 -23.23 39.13
CA TYR A 208 13.32 -24.21 40.00
C TYR A 208 14.81 -23.88 40.20
N GLY A 209 15.48 -23.36 39.17
CA GLY A 209 16.85 -22.87 39.26
C GLY A 209 16.97 -21.69 40.24
N VAL A 210 16.08 -20.70 40.14
CA VAL A 210 16.01 -19.58 41.09
C VAL A 210 15.75 -20.07 42.52
N LEU A 211 14.80 -20.98 42.70
CA LEU A 211 14.50 -21.56 44.01
C LEU A 211 15.72 -22.27 44.62
N SER A 212 16.44 -23.05 43.80
CA SER A 212 17.69 -23.70 44.20
C SER A 212 18.79 -22.70 44.59
N SER A 213 18.89 -21.58 43.87
CA SER A 213 19.80 -20.49 44.22
C SER A 213 19.44 -19.83 45.56
N VAL A 214 18.14 -19.64 45.85
CA VAL A 214 17.69 -19.12 47.16
C VAL A 214 18.10 -20.06 48.30
N PHE A 215 17.92 -21.37 48.12
CA PHE A 215 18.39 -22.36 49.10
C PHE A 215 19.91 -22.36 49.26
N SER A 216 20.66 -22.16 48.18
CA SER A 216 22.11 -22.03 48.23
C SER A 216 22.54 -20.79 49.03
N VAL A 217 21.87 -19.66 48.86
CA VAL A 217 22.15 -18.43 49.62
C VAL A 217 21.80 -18.61 51.10
N ALA A 218 20.65 -19.21 51.40
CA ALA A 218 20.27 -19.52 52.78
C ALA A 218 21.29 -20.46 53.46
N GLY A 219 21.76 -21.48 52.73
CA GLY A 219 22.82 -22.38 53.20
C GLY A 219 24.13 -21.63 53.47
N ALA A 220 24.53 -20.74 52.57
CA ALA A 220 25.74 -19.93 52.74
C ALA A 220 25.65 -18.99 53.95
N LEU A 221 24.50 -18.33 54.15
CA LEU A 221 24.24 -17.50 55.33
C LEU A 221 24.30 -18.33 56.62
N THR A 222 23.70 -19.52 56.62
CA THR A 222 23.74 -20.45 57.76
C THR A 222 25.18 -20.90 58.06
N CYS A 223 26.02 -21.14 57.04
CA CYS A 223 27.45 -21.41 57.21
C CYS A 223 28.17 -20.26 57.93
N ILE A 224 27.89 -19.02 57.54
CA ILE A 224 28.49 -17.82 58.14
C ILE A 224 28.07 -17.71 59.62
N GLU A 225 26.79 -17.89 59.94
CA GLU A 225 26.27 -17.84 61.30
C GLU A 225 26.87 -18.94 62.20
N LEU A 226 26.98 -20.17 61.69
CA LEU A 226 27.58 -21.29 62.42
C LEU A 226 29.09 -21.10 62.64
N ALA A 227 29.78 -20.49 61.68
CA ALA A 227 31.19 -20.14 61.81
C ALA A 227 31.42 -19.08 62.90
N ILE A 228 30.53 -18.08 63.00
CA ILE A 228 30.59 -17.04 64.05
C ILE A 228 30.28 -17.62 65.43
N THR A 229 29.30 -18.53 65.53
CA THR A 229 28.87 -19.14 66.81
C THR A 229 29.77 -20.28 67.29
N GLY A 230 30.72 -20.74 66.48
CA GLY A 230 31.68 -21.79 66.85
C GLY A 230 31.07 -23.18 67.01
N SER A 231 29.91 -23.44 66.41
CA SER A 231 29.21 -24.72 66.53
C SER A 231 29.64 -25.70 65.42
N GLY A 232 29.95 -26.95 65.78
CA GLY A 232 30.53 -27.97 64.88
C GLY A 232 29.61 -28.50 63.76
N GLY A 233 28.47 -27.86 63.49
CA GLY A 233 27.41 -28.34 62.59
C GLY A 233 27.50 -27.88 61.13
N LEU A 234 28.69 -27.55 60.61
CA LEU A 234 28.86 -26.90 59.29
C LEU A 234 28.60 -27.80 58.06
N LEU A 235 28.59 -29.11 58.23
CA LEU A 235 28.57 -30.05 57.11
C LEU A 235 27.25 -30.02 56.32
N LEU A 236 26.11 -29.91 57.01
CA LEU A 236 24.79 -29.91 56.36
C LEU A 236 24.54 -28.61 55.55
N PRO A 237 24.80 -27.40 56.07
CA PRO A 237 24.65 -26.17 55.29
C PRO A 237 25.63 -26.06 54.12
N LEU A 238 26.84 -26.60 54.26
CA LEU A 238 27.82 -26.63 53.17
C LEU A 238 27.38 -27.57 52.04
N LEU A 239 26.82 -28.74 52.36
CA LEU A 239 26.21 -29.62 51.37
C LEU A 239 25.00 -28.98 50.70
N LEU A 240 24.13 -28.32 51.46
CA LEU A 240 22.95 -27.62 50.91
C LEU A 240 23.37 -26.50 49.93
N THR A 241 24.42 -25.75 50.28
CA THR A 241 24.99 -24.70 49.43
C THR A 241 25.60 -25.28 48.16
N ALA A 242 26.44 -26.31 48.27
CA ALA A 242 27.10 -26.91 47.12
C ALA A 242 26.09 -27.59 46.17
N ALA A 243 25.19 -28.40 46.71
CA ALA A 243 24.17 -29.09 45.91
C ALA A 243 23.18 -28.09 45.30
N GLY A 244 22.71 -27.11 46.07
CA GLY A 244 21.80 -26.06 45.61
C GLY A 244 22.44 -25.15 44.56
N GLY A 245 23.71 -24.82 44.71
CA GLY A 245 24.48 -24.02 43.75
C GLY A 245 24.68 -24.74 42.42
N ILE A 246 25.12 -26.01 42.44
CA ILE A 246 25.34 -26.81 41.23
C ILE A 246 23.99 -27.06 40.51
N ALA A 247 22.97 -27.50 41.24
CA ALA A 247 21.65 -27.75 40.67
C ALA A 247 21.02 -26.46 40.11
N GLY A 248 21.13 -25.34 40.85
CA GLY A 248 20.64 -24.04 40.42
C GLY A 248 21.32 -23.55 39.15
N ALA A 249 22.65 -23.58 39.11
CA ALA A 249 23.42 -23.18 37.92
C ALA A 249 23.07 -24.05 36.69
N PHE A 250 22.95 -25.36 36.87
CA PHE A 250 22.57 -26.28 35.80
C PHE A 250 21.15 -25.99 35.26
N LEU A 251 20.16 -25.87 36.15
CA LEU A 251 18.77 -25.62 35.78
C LEU A 251 18.60 -24.26 35.08
N LEU A 252 19.28 -23.22 35.58
CA LEU A 252 19.30 -21.92 34.94
C LEU A 252 19.96 -21.99 33.55
N ALA A 253 21.13 -22.63 33.41
CA ALA A 253 21.81 -22.76 32.13
C ALA A 253 20.94 -23.47 31.07
N VAL A 254 20.26 -24.57 31.47
CA VAL A 254 19.34 -25.29 30.59
C VAL A 254 18.11 -24.45 30.25
N SER A 255 17.55 -23.72 31.22
CA SER A 255 16.45 -22.78 31.01
C SER A 255 16.81 -21.73 29.95
N ARG A 256 18.00 -21.10 30.02
CA ARG A 256 18.47 -20.14 29.00
C ARG A 256 18.51 -20.75 27.62
N LYS A 257 19.07 -21.96 27.52
CA LYS A 257 19.21 -22.66 26.24
C LYS A 257 17.85 -22.91 25.60
N GLN A 258 16.89 -23.40 26.38
CA GLN A 258 15.52 -23.66 25.90
C GLN A 258 14.80 -22.37 25.52
N LEU A 259 15.01 -21.28 26.27
CA LEU A 259 14.43 -19.97 25.94
C LEU A 259 14.95 -19.43 24.61
N ARG A 260 16.26 -19.50 24.39
CA ARG A 260 16.88 -19.08 23.12
C ARG A 260 16.38 -19.92 21.94
N LEU A 261 16.21 -21.23 22.13
CA LEU A 261 15.64 -22.12 21.11
C LEU A 261 14.18 -21.77 20.80
N PHE A 262 13.39 -21.41 21.82
CA PHE A 262 12.03 -20.93 21.62
C PHE A 262 12.01 -19.62 20.81
N GLU A 263 12.82 -18.63 21.20
CA GLU A 263 12.92 -17.35 20.50
C GLU A 263 13.38 -17.52 19.05
N SER A 264 14.38 -18.38 18.79
CA SER A 264 14.84 -18.65 17.43
C SER A 264 13.74 -19.31 16.58
N LYS A 265 12.97 -20.24 17.16
CA LYS A 265 11.84 -20.88 16.46
C LYS A 265 10.76 -19.87 16.14
N VAL A 266 10.35 -19.03 17.10
CA VAL A 266 9.34 -17.98 16.86
C VAL A 266 9.81 -16.98 15.80
N LYS A 267 11.09 -16.58 15.84
CA LYS A 267 11.67 -15.71 14.81
C LYS A 267 11.65 -16.37 13.43
N HIS A 268 12.03 -17.64 13.36
CA HIS A 268 12.01 -18.41 12.11
C HIS A 268 10.59 -18.54 11.56
N GLU A 269 9.61 -18.89 12.40
CA GLU A 269 8.19 -18.95 12.03
C GLU A 269 7.69 -17.61 11.47
N ARG A 270 7.98 -16.50 12.16
CA ARG A 270 7.60 -15.16 11.68
C ARG A 270 8.21 -14.85 10.33
N SER A 271 9.51 -15.15 10.16
CA SER A 271 10.18 -14.92 8.88
C SER A 271 9.59 -15.77 7.76
N HIS A 272 9.32 -17.05 8.02
CA HIS A 272 8.74 -17.97 7.05
C HIS A 272 7.33 -17.54 6.64
N VAL A 273 6.47 -17.25 7.61
CA VAL A 273 5.09 -16.80 7.35
C VAL A 273 5.10 -15.45 6.61
N SER A 274 5.98 -14.51 6.99
CA SER A 274 6.09 -13.22 6.29
C SER A 274 6.56 -13.38 4.84
N ALA A 275 7.34 -14.42 4.54
CA ALA A 275 7.84 -14.72 3.20
C ALA A 275 6.80 -15.39 2.29
N LEU A 276 5.72 -15.94 2.84
CA LEU A 276 4.57 -16.44 2.06
C LEU A 276 3.72 -15.31 1.48
N GLY A 277 3.80 -14.12 2.08
CA GLY A 277 3.17 -12.90 1.59
C GLY A 277 4.11 -12.04 0.74
N ASP A 278 3.66 -10.81 0.47
CA ASP A 278 4.41 -9.83 -0.31
C ASP A 278 5.30 -8.92 0.57
N TRP A 279 5.36 -9.20 1.89
CA TRP A 279 6.07 -8.34 2.85
C TRP A 279 7.55 -8.18 2.55
N SER A 280 8.24 -9.22 2.09
CA SER A 280 9.67 -9.14 1.75
C SER A 280 9.92 -8.22 0.55
N ARG A 281 9.01 -8.20 -0.43
CA ARG A 281 9.08 -7.30 -1.59
C ARG A 281 8.77 -5.87 -1.21
N ILE A 282 7.69 -5.67 -0.46
CA ILE A 282 7.29 -4.37 0.09
C ILE A 282 8.43 -3.79 0.93
N SER A 283 9.00 -4.57 1.85
CA SER A 283 10.11 -4.13 2.69
C SER A 283 11.35 -3.77 1.88
N LYS A 284 11.65 -4.51 0.81
CA LYS A 284 12.76 -4.20 -0.09
C LYS A 284 12.49 -2.90 -0.86
N ALA A 285 11.29 -2.74 -1.43
CA ALA A 285 10.87 -1.54 -2.13
C ALA A 285 10.92 -0.29 -1.22
N VAL A 286 10.48 -0.41 0.04
CA VAL A 286 10.60 0.66 1.05
C VAL A 286 12.06 1.02 1.30
N SER A 287 12.94 0.02 1.48
CA SER A 287 14.36 0.29 1.72
C SER A 287 15.07 0.92 0.51
N GLU A 288 14.71 0.53 -0.71
CA GLU A 288 15.29 1.07 -1.95
C GLU A 288 14.84 2.50 -2.21
N ASN A 289 13.65 2.89 -1.76
CA ASN A 289 13.06 4.22 -1.98
C ASN A 289 13.00 5.06 -0.70
N GLU A 290 13.70 4.67 0.37
CA GLU A 290 13.53 5.27 1.69
C GLU A 290 13.75 6.79 1.69
N GLN A 291 14.79 7.26 1.01
CA GLN A 291 15.11 8.69 0.92
C GLN A 291 14.04 9.46 0.14
N ALA A 292 13.62 8.94 -1.01
CA ALA A 292 12.60 9.55 -1.85
C ALA A 292 11.23 9.57 -1.15
N LEU A 293 10.84 8.49 -0.48
CA LEU A 293 9.59 8.41 0.29
C LEU A 293 9.59 9.35 1.49
N ARG A 294 10.72 9.51 2.19
CA ARG A 294 10.86 10.50 3.27
C ARG A 294 10.71 11.91 2.73
N LEU A 295 11.38 12.22 1.62
CA LEU A 295 11.30 13.52 0.95
C LEU A 295 9.86 13.84 0.50
N VAL A 296 9.17 12.88 -0.13
CA VAL A 296 7.75 13.02 -0.48
C VAL A 296 6.90 13.22 0.77
N GLY A 297 7.15 12.50 1.86
CA GLY A 297 6.43 12.66 3.13
C GLY A 297 6.63 14.04 3.77
N ASP A 298 7.86 14.55 3.77
CA ASP A 298 8.20 15.88 4.30
C ASP A 298 7.54 16.99 3.47
N LEU A 299 7.65 16.90 2.14
CA LEU A 299 6.97 17.80 1.21
C LEU A 299 5.45 17.70 1.35
N HIS A 300 4.91 16.50 1.50
CA HIS A 300 3.48 16.29 1.66
C HIS A 300 2.93 17.01 2.89
N PHE A 301 3.67 16.96 3.99
CA PHE A 301 3.32 17.63 5.24
C PHE A 301 3.35 19.16 5.13
N THR A 302 4.31 19.73 4.40
CA THR A 302 4.46 21.19 4.27
C THR A 302 3.64 21.79 3.13
N VAL A 303 3.66 21.15 1.95
CA VAL A 303 3.08 21.68 0.70
C VAL A 303 1.57 21.50 0.66
N THR A 304 1.03 20.38 1.16
CA THR A 304 -0.41 20.13 1.08
C THR A 304 -1.27 21.20 1.77
N PRO A 305 -0.96 21.63 3.02
CA PRO A 305 -1.69 22.72 3.65
C PRO A 305 -1.55 24.06 2.92
N LEU A 306 -0.38 24.37 2.37
CA LEU A 306 -0.14 25.60 1.62
C LEU A 306 -0.94 25.63 0.31
N MET A 307 -1.00 24.51 -0.40
CA MET A 307 -1.84 24.40 -1.60
C MET A 307 -3.33 24.51 -1.26
N ALA A 308 -3.78 23.89 -0.16
CA ALA A 308 -5.16 24.03 0.30
C ALA A 308 -5.52 25.51 0.59
N ALA A 309 -4.65 26.22 1.31
CA ALA A 309 -4.83 27.65 1.58
C ALA A 309 -4.79 28.50 0.30
N ALA A 310 -3.96 28.14 -0.68
CA ALA A 310 -3.94 28.80 -1.98
C ALA A 310 -5.28 28.62 -2.72
N GLY A 311 -5.87 27.42 -2.64
CA GLY A 311 -7.21 27.13 -3.14
C GLY A 311 -8.29 27.99 -2.49
N GLU A 312 -8.28 28.12 -1.16
CA GLU A 312 -9.22 28.98 -0.42
C GLU A 312 -9.05 30.47 -0.80
N ALA A 313 -7.81 30.93 -0.99
CA ALA A 313 -7.54 32.29 -1.44
C ALA A 313 -8.08 32.55 -2.85
N LEU A 314 -7.92 31.59 -3.78
CA LEU A 314 -8.53 31.65 -5.11
C LEU A 314 -10.06 31.68 -5.04
N GLU A 315 -10.67 30.88 -4.18
CA GLU A 315 -12.12 30.85 -3.97
C GLU A 315 -12.63 32.23 -3.52
N SER A 316 -11.92 32.88 -2.59
CA SER A 316 -12.23 34.23 -2.11
C SER A 316 -11.97 35.35 -3.12
N GLY A 317 -11.36 35.05 -4.29
CA GLY A 317 -11.01 36.02 -5.31
C GLY A 317 -9.75 36.85 -4.99
N ASN A 318 -8.97 36.46 -3.98
CA ASN A 318 -7.73 37.13 -3.63
C ASN A 318 -6.54 36.49 -4.37
N THR A 319 -6.31 36.94 -5.61
CA THR A 319 -5.24 36.46 -6.49
C THR A 319 -3.86 36.58 -5.87
N ASP A 320 -3.58 37.74 -5.27
CA ASP A 320 -2.23 38.06 -4.78
C ASP A 320 -1.85 37.16 -3.60
N HIS A 321 -2.82 36.89 -2.71
CA HIS A 321 -2.61 35.95 -1.62
C HIS A 321 -2.45 34.51 -2.11
N ALA A 322 -3.26 34.08 -3.09
CA ALA A 322 -3.14 32.75 -3.68
C ALA A 322 -1.77 32.52 -4.34
N VAL A 323 -1.31 33.50 -5.13
CA VAL A 323 0.01 33.44 -5.79
C VAL A 323 1.13 33.49 -4.74
N SER A 324 1.01 34.30 -3.69
CA SER A 324 2.00 34.32 -2.59
C SER A 324 2.12 32.95 -1.89
N LEU A 325 1.01 32.24 -1.70
CA LEU A 325 1.00 30.90 -1.12
C LEU A 325 1.59 29.87 -2.09
N ALA A 326 1.29 29.97 -3.39
CA ALA A 326 1.92 29.14 -4.42
C ALA A 326 3.43 29.38 -4.52
N CYS A 327 3.91 30.62 -4.39
CA CYS A 327 5.33 30.93 -4.28
C CYS A 327 5.98 30.30 -3.04
N SER A 328 5.26 30.29 -1.90
CA SER A 328 5.73 29.60 -0.70
C SER A 328 5.87 28.09 -0.93
N VAL A 329 4.98 27.49 -1.73
CA VAL A 329 5.11 26.09 -2.15
C VAL A 329 6.35 25.88 -3.02
N LEU A 330 6.64 26.78 -3.96
CA LEU A 330 7.87 26.73 -4.76
C LEU A 330 9.12 26.83 -3.87
N ASP A 331 9.13 27.75 -2.90
CA ASP A 331 10.24 27.91 -1.96
C ASP A 331 10.50 26.65 -1.14
N GLU A 332 9.44 25.99 -0.66
CA GLU A 332 9.55 24.70 0.03
C GLU A 332 10.10 23.61 -0.91
N CYS A 333 9.63 23.55 -2.16
CA CYS A 333 10.19 22.61 -3.14
C CYS A 333 11.68 22.87 -3.41
N VAL A 334 12.10 24.14 -3.53
CA VAL A 334 13.52 24.50 -3.72
C VAL A 334 14.35 24.18 -2.47
N ARG A 335 13.80 24.38 -1.28
CA ARG A 335 14.44 24.10 0.01
C ARG A 335 14.73 22.61 0.20
N PHE A 336 13.81 21.76 -0.22
CA PHE A 336 13.90 20.31 -0.12
C PHE A 336 14.57 19.63 -1.33
N ALA A 337 14.95 20.40 -2.36
CA ALA A 337 15.64 19.86 -3.52
C ALA A 337 16.96 19.18 -3.13
N PRO A 338 17.26 17.98 -3.67
CA PRO A 338 18.53 17.32 -3.43
C PRO A 338 19.70 18.19 -3.91
N ALA A 339 20.81 18.13 -3.19
CA ALA A 339 22.00 18.94 -3.48
C ALA A 339 22.79 18.49 -4.73
N GLU A 340 22.27 17.52 -5.48
CA GLU A 340 22.93 16.99 -6.68
C GLU A 340 23.07 18.09 -7.74
N GLU A 341 24.28 18.19 -8.30
CA GLU A 341 24.56 19.12 -9.39
C GLU A 341 23.69 18.74 -10.61
N PRO A 342 23.15 19.74 -11.34
CA PRO A 342 22.35 19.48 -12.52
C PRO A 342 23.17 18.69 -13.53
N ASP A 343 22.74 17.45 -13.75
CA ASP A 343 23.29 16.53 -14.74
C ASP A 343 23.43 17.24 -16.11
N GLU A 344 24.57 17.12 -16.80
CA GLU A 344 24.84 17.82 -18.08
C GLU A 344 23.80 17.52 -19.19
N SER A 345 22.95 16.52 -18.95
CA SER A 345 21.84 16.07 -19.78
C SER A 345 20.58 16.95 -19.71
N THR A 346 20.47 17.89 -18.76
CA THR A 346 19.29 18.78 -18.68
C THR A 346 19.24 19.72 -19.90
N PRO A 347 18.15 19.70 -20.70
CA PRO A 347 18.04 20.52 -21.90
C PRO A 347 17.95 22.02 -21.60
N ILE A 348 17.48 22.39 -20.41
CA ILE A 348 17.37 23.77 -19.95
C ILE A 348 18.49 24.07 -18.95
N ARG A 349 19.62 24.61 -19.43
CA ARG A 349 20.61 25.26 -18.54
C ARG A 349 20.03 26.58 -18.04
N THR A 350 19.46 26.59 -16.84
CA THR A 350 18.90 27.80 -16.23
C THR A 350 20.00 28.61 -15.53
N SER A 351 20.02 29.92 -15.75
CA SER A 351 20.87 30.84 -14.97
C SER A 351 20.32 31.08 -13.56
N ASP A 352 19.03 30.80 -13.34
CA ASP A 352 18.39 30.82 -12.03
C ASP A 352 18.60 29.49 -11.29
N MET A 353 19.29 29.58 -10.15
CA MET A 353 19.58 28.46 -9.26
C MET A 353 18.32 27.90 -8.59
N GLY A 354 17.32 28.74 -8.30
CA GLY A 354 16.06 28.32 -7.69
C GLY A 354 15.25 27.46 -8.66
N LEU A 355 15.06 27.94 -9.89
CA LEU A 355 14.40 27.19 -10.96
C LEU A 355 15.10 25.86 -11.24
N GLY A 356 16.43 25.87 -11.32
CA GLY A 356 17.21 24.65 -11.54
C GLY A 356 17.00 23.60 -10.43
N ARG A 357 16.96 24.04 -9.17
CA ARG A 357 16.68 23.16 -8.02
C ARG A 357 15.25 22.63 -8.03
N PHE A 358 14.27 23.47 -8.36
CA PHE A 358 12.86 23.07 -8.47
C PHE A 358 12.67 21.99 -9.54
N LEU A 359 13.20 22.20 -10.75
CA LEU A 359 13.13 21.22 -11.83
C LEU A 359 13.89 19.93 -11.47
N CYS A 360 15.06 20.05 -10.83
CA CYS A 360 15.84 18.91 -10.37
C CYS A 360 15.04 18.05 -9.37
N LEU A 361 14.36 18.68 -8.39
CA LEU A 361 13.50 17.97 -7.45
C LEU A 361 12.39 17.20 -8.17
N LEU A 362 11.64 17.86 -9.06
CA LEU A 362 10.53 17.21 -9.77
C LEU A 362 11.00 16.03 -10.62
N ARG A 363 12.16 16.17 -11.28
CA ARG A 363 12.79 15.08 -12.03
C ARG A 363 13.25 13.94 -11.13
N HIS A 364 13.89 14.27 -10.00
CA HIS A 364 14.33 13.29 -9.00
C HIS A 364 13.14 12.49 -8.44
N LEU A 365 11.97 13.13 -8.30
CA LEU A 365 10.73 12.49 -7.87
C LEU A 365 9.94 11.82 -9.01
N GLY A 366 10.47 11.80 -10.23
CA GLY A 366 9.91 11.10 -11.38
C GLY A 366 8.70 11.80 -12.02
N SER A 367 8.65 13.14 -12.01
CA SER A 367 7.63 13.88 -12.76
C SER A 367 7.82 13.73 -14.27
N ASP A 368 6.75 13.37 -14.98
CA ASP A 368 6.69 13.34 -16.45
C ASP A 368 6.20 14.67 -17.06
N ALA A 369 6.01 15.71 -16.23
CA ALA A 369 5.53 17.00 -16.70
C ALA A 369 6.55 17.71 -17.61
N ASN A 370 6.07 18.42 -18.62
CA ASN A 370 6.92 19.16 -19.55
C ASN A 370 7.75 20.22 -18.79
N GLU A 371 9.07 20.05 -18.76
CA GLU A 371 10.02 20.95 -18.09
C GLU A 371 9.84 22.41 -18.52
N GLU A 372 9.50 22.67 -19.79
CA GLU A 372 9.28 24.03 -20.30
C GLU A 372 8.05 24.67 -19.66
N MET A 373 6.95 23.92 -19.51
CA MET A 373 5.73 24.44 -18.88
C MET A 373 5.94 24.67 -17.38
N LEU A 374 6.68 23.77 -16.72
CA LEU A 374 7.06 23.93 -15.31
C LEU A 374 7.94 25.16 -15.10
N ALA A 375 8.90 25.39 -16.00
CA ALA A 375 9.75 26.58 -15.96
C ALA A 375 8.97 27.87 -16.18
N LEU A 376 8.05 27.88 -17.16
CA LEU A 376 7.16 29.02 -17.41
C LEU A 376 6.27 29.32 -16.20
N MET A 377 5.73 28.29 -15.54
CA MET A 377 4.94 28.45 -14.33
C MET A 377 5.75 28.98 -13.16
N TYR A 378 6.95 28.46 -12.92
CA TYR A 378 7.84 28.96 -11.89
C TYR A 378 8.18 30.44 -12.10
N VAL A 379 8.56 30.82 -13.33
CA VAL A 379 8.88 32.22 -13.66
C VAL A 379 7.64 33.10 -13.56
N GLY A 380 6.48 32.64 -14.03
CA GLY A 380 5.22 33.37 -13.92
C GLY A 380 4.86 33.69 -12.48
N LEU A 381 4.85 32.68 -11.60
CA LEU A 381 4.50 32.85 -10.19
C LEU A 381 5.52 33.75 -9.47
N THR A 382 6.82 33.53 -9.68
CA THR A 382 7.87 34.33 -9.01
C THR A 382 7.93 35.78 -9.51
N ALA A 383 7.55 36.05 -10.77
CA ALA A 383 7.51 37.39 -11.32
C ALA A 383 6.30 38.23 -10.86
N HIS A 384 5.33 37.63 -10.16
CA HIS A 384 4.07 38.28 -9.77
C HIS A 384 4.25 39.60 -9.00
N LEU A 385 5.28 39.70 -8.15
CA LEU A 385 5.58 40.93 -7.40
C LEU A 385 6.01 42.10 -8.30
N SER A 386 6.56 41.80 -9.49
CA SER A 386 7.00 42.81 -10.45
C SER A 386 5.95 43.08 -11.53
N ASN A 387 5.21 42.03 -11.94
CA ASN A 387 4.12 42.11 -12.90
C ASN A 387 2.88 41.45 -12.29
N PRO A 388 1.87 42.23 -11.84
CA PRO A 388 0.66 41.67 -11.27
C PRO A 388 0.00 40.75 -12.29
N MET A 389 -0.37 39.57 -11.81
CA MET A 389 -0.86 38.47 -12.65
C MET A 389 -2.37 38.52 -12.72
N THR A 390 -2.93 38.26 -13.90
CA THR A 390 -4.39 38.15 -14.04
C THR A 390 -4.91 36.89 -13.34
N PHE A 391 -6.19 36.88 -12.95
CA PHE A 391 -6.81 35.71 -12.33
C PHE A 391 -6.67 34.45 -13.20
N GLY A 392 -6.87 34.57 -14.53
CA GLY A 392 -6.75 33.44 -15.46
C GLY A 392 -5.34 32.86 -15.56
N GLU A 393 -4.32 33.71 -15.53
CA GLU A 393 -2.91 33.27 -15.49
C GLU A 393 -2.59 32.59 -14.15
N ALA A 394 -3.07 33.14 -13.03
CA ALA A 394 -2.88 32.55 -11.71
C ALA A 394 -3.51 31.15 -11.61
N VAL A 395 -4.73 30.99 -12.12
CA VAL A 395 -5.41 29.69 -12.19
C VAL A 395 -4.63 28.69 -13.05
N SER A 396 -4.11 29.12 -14.21
CA SER A 396 -3.32 28.26 -15.10
C SER A 396 -2.03 27.77 -14.41
N HIS A 397 -1.28 28.68 -13.80
CA HIS A 397 -0.02 28.36 -13.14
C HIS A 397 -0.21 27.53 -11.86
N ILE A 398 -1.17 27.89 -11.00
CA ILE A 398 -1.50 27.11 -9.80
C ILE A 398 -2.06 25.74 -10.18
N GLY A 399 -2.86 25.64 -11.25
CA GLY A 399 -3.36 24.37 -11.75
C GLY A 399 -2.25 23.45 -12.28
N LEU A 400 -1.25 24.00 -12.97
CA LEU A 400 -0.09 23.22 -13.41
C LEU A 400 0.75 22.74 -12.22
N LEU A 401 0.96 23.59 -11.21
CA LEU A 401 1.65 23.24 -9.98
C LEU A 401 0.89 22.15 -9.20
N ASN A 402 -0.42 22.32 -9.03
CA ASN A 402 -1.33 21.37 -8.37
C ASN A 402 -1.22 19.98 -8.99
N ASN A 403 -1.33 19.90 -10.33
CA ASN A 403 -1.24 18.64 -11.06
C ASN A 403 0.14 18.00 -10.96
N SER A 404 1.20 18.81 -11.03
CA SER A 404 2.58 18.31 -11.01
C SER A 404 2.96 17.77 -9.62
N LEU A 405 2.54 18.45 -8.55
CA LEU A 405 2.74 18.01 -7.16
C LEU A 405 1.89 16.77 -6.81
N TYR A 406 0.69 16.67 -7.36
CA TYR A 406 -0.12 15.46 -7.23
C TYR A 406 0.47 14.29 -8.00
N ASP A 407 0.96 14.51 -9.23
CA ASP A 407 1.49 13.44 -10.09
C ASP A 407 2.73 12.75 -9.47
N ILE A 408 3.53 13.48 -8.70
CA ILE A 408 4.68 12.94 -7.93
C ILE A 408 4.32 12.38 -6.54
N GLY A 409 3.05 12.47 -6.13
CA GLY A 409 2.57 11.98 -4.82
C GLY A 409 2.82 12.92 -3.63
N VAL A 410 3.24 14.17 -3.86
CA VAL A 410 3.42 15.16 -2.79
C VAL A 410 2.08 15.69 -2.30
N LEU A 411 1.09 15.84 -3.18
CA LEU A 411 -0.20 16.43 -2.81
C LEU A 411 -1.27 15.38 -2.48
N ARG A 412 -2.07 15.60 -1.44
CA ARG A 412 -3.26 14.77 -1.17
C ARG A 412 -4.32 14.91 -2.25
N PHE A 413 -4.99 13.80 -2.56
CA PHE A 413 -6.06 13.76 -3.55
C PHE A 413 -7.24 14.69 -3.23
N ASP A 414 -7.64 14.82 -1.96
CA ASP A 414 -8.76 15.68 -1.56
C ASP A 414 -8.48 17.16 -1.83
N VAL A 415 -7.25 17.60 -1.56
CA VAL A 415 -6.81 18.98 -1.86
C VAL A 415 -6.70 19.21 -3.37
N LYS A 416 -6.09 18.27 -4.10
CA LYS A 416 -6.01 18.33 -5.56
C LYS A 416 -7.40 18.51 -6.18
N ASN A 417 -8.36 17.66 -5.77
CA ASN A 417 -9.72 17.71 -6.29
C ASN A 417 -10.46 18.98 -5.89
N ALA A 418 -10.30 19.47 -4.66
CA ALA A 418 -10.93 20.72 -4.24
C ALA A 418 -10.46 21.89 -5.11
N ILE A 419 -9.16 21.97 -5.40
CA ILE A 419 -8.60 23.01 -6.28
C ILE A 419 -9.08 22.81 -7.73
N ASP A 420 -9.08 21.59 -8.25
CA ASP A 420 -9.58 21.31 -9.61
C ASP A 420 -11.07 21.65 -9.76
N ASP A 421 -11.90 21.31 -8.77
CA ASP A 421 -13.32 21.64 -8.75
C ASP A 421 -13.53 23.15 -8.70
N LEU A 422 -12.76 23.88 -7.88
CA LEU A 422 -12.79 25.34 -7.83
C LEU A 422 -12.42 25.96 -9.18
N MET A 423 -11.35 25.47 -9.82
CA MET A 423 -10.91 25.94 -11.13
C MET A 423 -11.96 25.65 -12.21
N ASN A 424 -12.60 24.48 -12.19
CA ASN A 424 -13.65 24.10 -13.13
C ASN A 424 -14.92 24.94 -12.96
N ILE A 425 -15.37 25.16 -11.71
CA ILE A 425 -16.54 26.00 -11.40
C ILE A 425 -16.30 27.43 -11.90
N ARG A 426 -15.10 27.97 -11.64
CA ARG A 426 -14.70 29.32 -12.07
C ARG A 426 -14.61 29.44 -13.60
N ALA A 427 -13.99 28.46 -14.27
CA ALA A 427 -13.92 28.43 -15.73
C ALA A 427 -15.32 28.38 -16.37
N MET A 428 -16.24 27.61 -15.78
CA MET A 428 -17.64 27.57 -16.20
C MET A 428 -18.37 28.91 -15.95
N SER A 429 -18.13 29.58 -14.82
CA SER A 429 -18.74 30.89 -14.56
C SER A 429 -18.24 31.96 -15.54
N GLU A 430 -16.95 31.99 -15.86
CA GLU A 430 -16.37 32.98 -16.77
C GLU A 430 -16.80 32.74 -18.22
N THR A 431 -16.91 31.47 -18.64
CA THR A 431 -17.48 31.14 -19.96
C THR A 431 -18.96 31.46 -20.04
N ALA A 432 -19.74 31.23 -18.99
CA ALA A 432 -21.15 31.61 -18.94
C ALA A 432 -21.35 33.13 -18.99
N GLU A 433 -20.50 33.89 -18.30
CA GLU A 433 -20.51 35.35 -18.31
C GLU A 433 -20.15 35.90 -19.70
N ARG A 434 -19.08 35.40 -20.33
CA ARG A 434 -18.73 35.75 -21.72
C ARG A 434 -19.82 35.39 -22.72
N LEU A 435 -20.48 34.23 -22.55
CA LEU A 435 -21.61 33.84 -23.40
C LEU A 435 -22.80 34.78 -23.19
N GLY A 436 -23.05 35.19 -21.94
CA GLY A 436 -24.07 36.18 -21.60
C GLY A 436 -23.80 37.55 -22.21
N GLU A 437 -22.54 38.00 -22.19
CA GLU A 437 -22.10 39.24 -22.87
C GLU A 437 -22.25 39.15 -24.39
N MET A 438 -21.88 38.02 -25.01
CA MET A 438 -22.07 37.80 -26.44
C MET A 438 -23.56 37.74 -26.84
N LEU A 439 -24.42 37.21 -25.97
CA LEU A 439 -25.87 37.16 -26.19
C LEU A 439 -26.59 38.50 -25.91
N THR A 440 -25.94 39.41 -25.18
CA THR A 440 -26.48 40.74 -24.86
C THR A 440 -25.88 41.85 -25.72
N GLN A 441 -24.81 41.57 -26.46
CA GLN A 441 -24.37 42.43 -27.55
C GLN A 441 -25.46 42.45 -28.64
N PRO A 442 -26.00 43.63 -28.99
CA PRO A 442 -26.91 43.74 -30.11
C PRO A 442 -26.17 43.32 -31.39
N GLU A 443 -26.81 42.49 -32.23
CA GLU A 443 -26.36 42.25 -33.60
C GLU A 443 -26.13 43.63 -34.26
N GLU A 444 -24.88 44.02 -34.47
CA GLU A 444 -24.57 45.10 -35.41
C GLU A 444 -25.03 44.61 -36.79
N GLU A 445 -26.07 45.28 -37.30
CA GLU A 445 -26.68 45.03 -38.60
C GLU A 445 -25.64 44.81 -39.69
N GLU A 446 -25.85 43.73 -40.44
CA GLU A 446 -25.26 43.45 -41.75
C GLU A 446 -25.24 44.72 -42.62
N THR A 447 -24.10 45.40 -42.72
CA THR A 447 -23.83 46.23 -43.89
C THR A 447 -23.37 45.30 -45.00
N ALA A 448 -24.34 44.85 -45.78
CA ALA A 448 -24.18 44.16 -47.04
C ALA A 448 -23.16 44.89 -47.94
N THR A 449 -21.92 44.40 -47.94
CA THR A 449 -20.98 44.66 -49.03
C THR A 449 -21.31 43.69 -50.16
N PRO A 450 -21.63 44.16 -51.38
CA PRO A 450 -22.00 43.26 -52.46
C PRO A 450 -20.78 42.44 -52.89
N VAL A 451 -20.97 41.12 -52.86
CA VAL A 451 -20.08 40.12 -53.45
C VAL A 451 -19.74 40.51 -54.90
N PRO A 452 -18.46 40.70 -55.27
CA PRO A 452 -18.12 40.88 -56.67
C PRO A 452 -18.20 39.52 -57.39
N VAL A 453 -19.08 39.48 -58.38
CA VAL A 453 -19.19 38.42 -59.38
C VAL A 453 -17.85 38.30 -60.11
N LEU A 454 -17.15 37.18 -59.91
CA LEU A 454 -15.99 36.78 -60.68
C LEU A 454 -16.44 36.42 -62.10
N ALA A 455 -16.39 37.40 -63.00
CA ALA A 455 -16.39 37.17 -64.43
C ALA A 455 -14.97 36.76 -64.87
N THR A 456 -14.84 35.51 -65.31
CA THR A 456 -13.76 35.07 -66.19
C THR A 456 -13.68 35.97 -67.42
N ARG A 457 -12.47 36.42 -67.80
CA ARG A 457 -11.82 36.14 -69.10
C ARG A 457 -10.82 37.22 -69.55
N ASP A 458 -9.59 36.74 -69.75
CA ASP A 458 -8.53 37.08 -70.72
C ASP A 458 -7.88 38.48 -70.81
N ASP A 459 -6.54 38.40 -70.84
CA ASP A 459 -5.53 39.24 -71.50
C ASP A 459 -5.16 40.63 -70.93
N ALA A 460 -3.98 40.72 -70.28
CA ALA A 460 -2.80 41.29 -70.92
C ALA A 460 -1.55 41.22 -70.02
N VAL A 461 -0.46 40.82 -70.68
CA VAL A 461 0.92 40.63 -70.23
C VAL A 461 1.57 41.94 -69.78
N HIS A 462 2.24 41.94 -68.62
CA HIS A 462 3.56 42.56 -68.51
C HIS A 462 4.42 41.89 -67.40
N THR A 463 5.53 41.37 -67.88
CA THR A 463 6.65 40.68 -67.24
C THR A 463 7.53 41.66 -66.45
N ILE A 464 8.13 41.21 -65.32
CA ILE A 464 9.60 41.15 -65.06
C ILE A 464 9.93 40.98 -63.55
N GLU A 465 10.47 39.79 -63.27
CA GLU A 465 11.61 39.41 -62.39
C GLU A 465 11.64 39.67 -60.88
N GLY A 466 11.79 38.57 -60.11
CA GLY A 466 12.44 38.57 -58.79
C GLY A 466 12.04 37.50 -57.75
N ILE A 467 12.34 36.19 -57.98
CA ILE A 467 12.94 35.18 -57.05
C ILE A 467 12.23 34.87 -55.67
N PRO A 468 12.16 33.58 -55.21
CA PRO A 468 11.12 32.58 -55.42
C PRO A 468 10.23 32.28 -54.17
N SER A 469 9.09 31.64 -54.45
CA SER A 469 8.09 31.15 -53.50
C SER A 469 8.57 29.99 -52.62
N THR A 470 8.51 30.13 -51.28
CA THR A 470 8.34 29.01 -50.32
C THR A 470 7.70 29.50 -49.01
N ALA A 471 6.40 29.79 -49.03
CA ALA A 471 5.60 29.94 -47.81
C ALA A 471 4.14 29.70 -48.15
N LEU A 472 3.77 28.43 -48.41
CA LEU A 472 2.40 27.90 -48.38
C LEU A 472 2.42 26.42 -48.81
N ARG A 473 2.97 25.54 -47.96
CA ARG A 473 2.68 24.10 -48.00
C ARG A 473 3.04 23.46 -46.66
N GLY A 474 2.12 23.53 -45.70
CA GLY A 474 2.32 23.01 -44.34
C GLY A 474 1.13 22.20 -43.83
N HIS A 475 0.34 21.57 -44.71
CA HIS A 475 -0.82 20.78 -44.30
C HIS A 475 -0.95 19.38 -44.92
N GLU A 476 0.10 18.83 -45.54
CA GLU A 476 0.06 17.45 -46.08
C GLU A 476 1.08 16.49 -45.42
N ALA A 477 1.90 16.93 -44.46
CA ALA A 477 2.96 16.09 -43.87
C ALA A 477 2.57 15.21 -42.67
N THR A 478 1.33 15.30 -42.16
CA THR A 478 0.87 14.46 -41.03
C THR A 478 0.21 13.16 -41.47
N SER A 479 -0.23 13.06 -42.72
CA SER A 479 -0.81 11.85 -43.33
C SER A 479 0.23 10.74 -43.50
N ASP A 480 1.40 11.09 -44.03
CA ASP A 480 2.43 10.11 -44.41
C ASP A 480 3.19 9.54 -43.19
N PHE A 481 3.20 10.26 -42.07
CA PHE A 481 3.79 9.80 -40.82
C PHE A 481 2.99 8.64 -40.20
N PHE A 482 1.65 8.73 -40.19
CA PHE A 482 0.78 7.67 -39.65
C PHE A 482 0.71 6.42 -40.53
N GLU A 483 0.91 6.54 -41.85
CA GLU A 483 1.05 5.36 -42.72
C GLU A 483 2.40 4.64 -42.56
N SER A 484 3.47 5.37 -42.21
CA SER A 484 4.79 4.76 -41.95
C SER A 484 4.81 3.90 -40.67
N ILE A 485 4.07 4.33 -39.63
CA ILE A 485 3.95 3.58 -38.36
C ILE A 485 3.11 2.31 -38.57
N ARG A 486 2.10 2.35 -39.45
CA ARG A 486 1.23 1.20 -39.72
C ARG A 486 1.92 0.10 -40.57
N ARG A 487 2.96 0.43 -41.34
CA ARG A 487 3.74 -0.55 -42.12
C ARG A 487 4.82 -1.28 -41.32
N ASN A 488 5.27 -0.74 -40.18
CA ASN A 488 6.30 -1.37 -39.35
C ASN A 488 5.76 -2.39 -38.31
N SER A 489 4.45 -2.69 -38.32
CA SER A 489 3.82 -3.66 -37.43
C SER A 489 3.34 -4.92 -38.16
N ARG A 490 4.21 -5.53 -38.98
CA ARG A 490 4.05 -6.93 -39.40
C ARG A 490 5.18 -7.76 -38.80
N PRO A 491 4.89 -8.78 -37.98
CA PRO A 491 5.93 -9.66 -37.46
C PRO A 491 6.48 -10.53 -38.60
N GLY A 492 7.79 -10.45 -38.82
CA GLY A 492 8.52 -11.38 -39.66
C GLY A 492 8.61 -12.76 -38.99
N GLU A 493 8.44 -13.81 -39.79
CA GLU A 493 8.70 -15.19 -39.41
C GLU A 493 10.16 -15.35 -38.93
N PRO A 494 10.42 -16.08 -37.82
CA PRO A 494 11.78 -16.42 -37.45
C PRO A 494 12.27 -17.66 -38.21
N ASP A 495 13.36 -17.46 -38.95
CA ASP A 495 14.17 -18.51 -39.53
C ASP A 495 14.72 -19.45 -38.46
N LEU A 496 14.47 -20.75 -38.68
CA LEU A 496 15.15 -21.85 -38.03
C LEU A 496 16.61 -21.88 -38.45
N THR A 497 17.55 -21.73 -37.50
CA THR A 497 18.76 -22.58 -37.44
C THR A 497 19.61 -22.29 -36.21
N SER A 498 20.16 -23.37 -35.64
CA SER A 498 21.29 -23.44 -34.70
C SER A 498 21.02 -23.13 -33.22
N ALA A 499 20.73 -24.19 -32.46
CA ALA A 499 21.48 -24.52 -31.24
C ALA A 499 21.01 -25.87 -30.67
N THR A 500 21.65 -26.93 -31.16
CA THR A 500 21.65 -28.27 -30.58
C THR A 500 22.35 -28.23 -29.23
N ARG A 501 21.67 -28.60 -28.14
CA ARG A 501 22.34 -29.12 -26.93
C ARG A 501 21.40 -30.01 -26.10
N THR A 502 21.51 -31.32 -26.38
CA THR A 502 21.52 -32.46 -25.45
C THR A 502 20.76 -32.33 -24.13
N LEU A 503 19.61 -33.02 -24.09
CA LEU A 503 19.04 -33.63 -22.89
C LEU A 503 19.79 -34.92 -22.57
N THR A 504 20.17 -35.11 -21.31
CA THR A 504 20.33 -36.44 -20.72
C THR A 504 19.67 -36.47 -19.34
N SER A 505 18.77 -37.43 -19.22
CA SER A 505 17.99 -37.91 -18.10
C SER A 505 18.82 -38.61 -17.01
N SER A 506 18.39 -38.49 -15.75
CA SER A 506 18.35 -39.57 -14.74
C SER A 506 17.47 -39.05 -13.59
N GLU A 507 16.22 -39.45 -13.40
CA GLU A 507 15.75 -40.75 -12.87
C GLU A 507 16.62 -41.31 -11.73
N HIS A 508 16.20 -41.02 -10.50
CA HIS A 508 16.39 -41.94 -9.38
C HIS A 508 15.19 -41.87 -8.43
N ASP A 509 14.31 -42.85 -8.61
CA ASP A 509 13.39 -43.40 -7.62
C ASP A 509 14.17 -43.99 -6.44
N MET A 510 13.72 -43.73 -5.21
CA MET A 510 13.84 -44.65 -4.08
C MET A 510 12.64 -44.43 -3.16
N SER A 511 11.65 -45.30 -3.33
CA SER A 511 10.58 -45.61 -2.39
C SER A 511 11.12 -46.43 -1.21
N SER A 512 10.63 -46.18 0.00
CA SER A 512 10.54 -47.23 1.01
C SER A 512 9.39 -46.94 1.99
N ASP A 513 8.35 -47.75 1.87
CA ASP A 513 7.31 -47.95 2.89
C ASP A 513 7.86 -48.80 4.06
N ALA A 514 7.39 -48.52 5.28
CA ALA A 514 7.15 -49.52 6.33
C ALA A 514 6.41 -48.90 7.56
N GLU A 515 5.09 -49.08 7.54
CA GLU A 515 4.21 -49.61 8.61
C GLU A 515 4.48 -49.42 10.14
N THR A 516 3.43 -48.87 10.79
CA THR A 516 2.82 -49.18 12.11
C THR A 516 3.65 -49.38 13.39
N SER A 517 3.36 -48.59 14.43
CA SER A 517 2.85 -49.14 15.71
C SER A 517 2.22 -48.08 16.63
N ASP A 518 1.00 -48.38 17.06
CA ASP A 518 0.42 -48.22 18.39
C ASP A 518 0.63 -46.95 19.23
N ASN A 519 -0.53 -46.29 19.39
CA ASN A 519 -0.90 -45.33 20.41
C ASN A 519 -1.02 -46.05 21.78
N PRO A 520 -0.54 -45.43 22.88
CA PRO A 520 -1.48 -45.24 23.98
C PRO A 520 -1.40 -43.82 24.58
N ASP A 521 -2.51 -43.42 25.17
CA ASP A 521 -2.69 -42.26 26.06
C ASP A 521 -2.84 -40.88 25.39
N GLY A 522 -4.03 -40.69 24.82
CA GLY A 522 -5.00 -39.74 25.37
C GLY A 522 -4.50 -38.34 25.75
N PHE A 523 -4.31 -37.47 24.75
CA PHE A 523 -4.44 -36.03 24.94
C PHE A 523 -5.45 -35.49 23.92
N GLU A 524 -6.69 -35.29 24.34
CA GLU A 524 -7.69 -34.61 23.51
C GLU A 524 -7.24 -33.16 23.25
N PRO A 525 -6.99 -32.74 21.99
CA PRO A 525 -6.82 -31.33 21.70
C PRO A 525 -8.17 -30.63 21.89
N PRO A 526 -8.20 -29.42 22.48
CA PRO A 526 -9.46 -28.77 22.80
C PRO A 526 -10.23 -28.43 21.52
N LYS A 527 -11.48 -28.89 21.44
CA LYS A 527 -12.51 -28.56 20.42
C LYS A 527 -12.81 -27.05 20.24
N ARG A 528 -11.99 -26.15 20.81
CA ARG A 528 -12.26 -24.70 20.97
C ARG A 528 -11.83 -23.81 19.79
N ALA A 529 -11.18 -24.35 18.76
CA ALA A 529 -10.86 -23.58 17.55
C ALA A 529 -12.09 -23.36 16.63
N ALA A 530 -13.09 -24.25 16.71
CA ALA A 530 -14.31 -24.15 15.90
C ALA A 530 -15.27 -23.03 16.37
N ASP A 531 -15.27 -22.72 17.67
CA ASP A 531 -16.17 -21.72 18.27
C ASP A 531 -15.84 -20.27 17.90
N ILE A 532 -14.66 -20.02 17.29
CA ILE A 532 -14.27 -18.69 16.81
C ILE A 532 -15.05 -18.30 15.54
N VAL A 533 -15.54 -19.27 14.75
CA VAL A 533 -16.13 -19.03 13.42
C VAL A 533 -17.65 -19.27 13.40
N SER A 534 -18.19 -20.14 14.28
CA SER A 534 -19.59 -20.58 14.16
C SER A 534 -20.65 -19.67 14.79
N ALA A 535 -20.28 -18.75 15.68
CA ALA A 535 -21.26 -18.01 16.51
C ALA A 535 -21.99 -16.84 15.80
N ARG A 536 -21.63 -16.47 14.56
CA ARG A 536 -22.24 -15.32 13.86
C ARG A 536 -23.11 -15.67 12.64
N ILE A 537 -23.04 -16.89 12.13
CA ILE A 537 -23.84 -17.32 10.96
C ILE A 537 -25.30 -17.63 11.35
N ALA A 538 -25.58 -17.96 12.63
CA ALA A 538 -26.94 -18.24 13.08
C ALA A 538 -27.72 -17.01 13.61
N GLY A 539 -27.05 -15.87 13.86
CA GLY A 539 -27.63 -14.76 14.62
C GLY A 539 -28.05 -13.52 13.82
N MET A 540 -27.78 -13.45 12.51
CA MET A 540 -28.06 -12.24 11.69
C MET A 540 -29.24 -12.40 10.72
N SER A 541 -30.02 -13.48 10.83
CA SER A 541 -31.32 -13.60 10.17
C SER A 541 -32.44 -13.28 11.16
N GLY A 542 -32.87 -12.01 11.17
CA GLY A 542 -34.15 -11.63 11.77
C GLY A 542 -34.10 -10.51 12.80
N ARG A 543 -34.08 -9.25 12.33
CA ARG A 543 -35.11 -8.23 12.62
C ARG A 543 -34.71 -6.85 12.06
N PRO A 544 -35.66 -6.09 11.46
CA PRO A 544 -35.43 -4.73 11.01
C PRO A 544 -35.80 -3.68 12.08
N SER A 545 -35.32 -2.44 11.80
CA SER A 545 -35.76 -1.10 12.25
C SER A 545 -35.59 -0.72 13.73
N GLU A 546 -34.89 0.39 14.03
CA GLU A 546 -35.49 1.73 14.11
C GLU A 546 -34.45 2.82 14.43
N SER A 547 -34.73 4.00 13.89
CA SER A 547 -34.04 5.27 14.09
C SER A 547 -34.35 5.90 15.44
N SER A 548 -33.37 6.51 16.10
CA SER A 548 -33.60 7.74 16.87
C SER A 548 -32.31 8.52 17.06
N ALA A 549 -32.32 9.75 16.54
CA ALA A 549 -31.36 10.79 16.83
C ALA A 549 -31.48 11.28 18.29
N GLY A 550 -30.36 11.70 18.88
CA GLY A 550 -30.31 12.40 20.17
C GLY A 550 -28.86 12.73 20.56
N PRO A 551 -28.56 13.96 21.04
CA PRO A 551 -27.24 14.56 20.93
C PRO A 551 -26.26 14.20 22.05
N VAL A 552 -24.98 14.31 21.70
CA VAL A 552 -23.78 14.20 22.54
C VAL A 552 -23.66 15.41 23.45
N PRO A 553 -23.32 15.26 24.75
CA PRO A 553 -22.84 16.37 25.55
C PRO A 553 -21.31 16.51 25.37
N GLU A 554 -20.91 17.73 25.02
CA GLU A 554 -19.54 18.22 25.06
C GLU A 554 -18.93 18.01 26.46
N ARG A 555 -17.73 17.47 26.51
CA ARG A 555 -16.91 17.45 27.72
C ARG A 555 -15.56 18.06 27.37
N GLU A 556 -15.44 19.34 27.69
CA GLU A 556 -14.17 20.05 27.78
C GLU A 556 -13.23 19.27 28.70
N VAL A 557 -12.07 18.86 28.18
CA VAL A 557 -10.93 18.44 28.99
C VAL A 557 -9.82 19.43 28.69
N SER A 558 -9.59 20.29 29.67
CA SER A 558 -8.52 21.28 29.73
C SER A 558 -7.14 20.62 29.65
N VAL A 559 -6.30 21.18 28.78
CA VAL A 559 -4.88 20.89 28.65
C VAL A 559 -4.13 21.48 29.85
N SER A 560 -3.42 20.64 30.59
CA SER A 560 -2.42 21.08 31.57
C SER A 560 -1.36 20.00 31.78
N ASP A 561 -0.30 20.02 30.96
CA ASP A 561 1.12 20.10 31.39
C ASP A 561 2.06 19.56 30.28
N PRO A 562 2.88 20.41 29.62
CA PRO A 562 3.81 19.98 28.57
C PRO A 562 5.12 19.35 29.11
N LYS A 563 5.23 19.06 30.41
CA LYS A 563 6.44 18.53 31.05
C LYS A 563 6.45 17.02 31.32
N GLU A 564 5.38 16.30 30.99
CA GLU A 564 5.32 14.83 31.12
C GLU A 564 5.68 14.07 29.84
N ALA A 565 5.71 14.74 28.67
CA ALA A 565 6.05 14.12 27.39
C ALA A 565 7.56 13.86 27.20
N GLU A 566 8.43 14.61 27.88
CA GLU A 566 9.90 14.42 27.82
C GLU A 566 10.43 13.26 28.67
N ARG A 567 9.62 12.68 29.58
CA ARG A 567 10.05 11.54 30.41
C ARG A 567 9.78 10.16 29.80
N MET A 568 9.07 10.07 28.67
CA MET A 568 8.75 8.80 28.03
C MET A 568 9.69 8.37 26.89
N TRP A 569 10.68 9.20 26.53
CA TRP A 569 11.62 8.93 25.43
C TRP A 569 13.09 9.02 25.86
N GLY A 570 13.42 8.51 27.05
CA GLY A 570 14.80 8.30 27.49
C GLY A 570 15.51 7.28 26.61
N LEU A 571 16.27 7.78 25.65
CA LEU A 571 17.43 7.14 25.06
C LEU A 571 18.46 6.86 26.17
N ASP A 572 18.73 5.58 26.42
CA ASP A 572 19.98 5.15 27.05
C ASP A 572 20.81 4.45 25.97
N ASP A 573 21.60 5.24 25.24
CA ASP A 573 22.91 4.81 24.77
C ASP A 573 23.89 5.10 25.91
N ALA A 574 24.50 4.06 26.46
CA ALA A 574 25.74 4.19 27.19
C ALA A 574 26.55 2.89 27.04
N GLU A 575 27.79 3.11 26.62
CA GLU A 575 28.88 2.18 26.37
C GLU A 575 29.24 1.33 27.60
N GLU A 576 29.41 0.02 27.39
CA GLU A 576 30.59 -0.78 27.80
C GLU A 576 30.58 -2.15 27.08
#